data_AF-A0A7K6JTY6-F1
#
_entry.id   AF-A0A7K6JTY6-F1
#
_cell.length_a   1.000
_cell.length_b   1.000
_cell.length_c   1.000
_cell.angle_alpha   90.00
_cell.angle_beta   90.00
_cell.angle_gamma   90.00
#
_symmetry.space_group_name_H-M   'P 1'
#
loop_
_entity.id
_entity.type
_entity.pdbx_description
1 polymer ?
#
loop_
_entity_poly.entity_id
_entity_poly.type
_entity_poly.pdbx_seq_one_letter_code
_entity_poly.pdbx_strand_id
1 'polypeptide(L)'
;MDSEALRKYSALHPKPAGLTLQYGTAGFRTKAEQLDHIVFRMGLLAILRSKAMTATIGIMVTASHNPEEDNGVKLVDPLGEMLHPSWEEYATQLANAEEQELHKVITEICQKAAVNLHKDASVFIGRDTRPSSKKLSQSVIDGIQVLGGQYHDYGLVTTPQLHYMVCCQNTQGQYGKATLEGYYEKLSKAFMELIKQSHCSGESQRHLKIDCANGIGALKLSEMKPYFPQEVLIHIYNDGTKEKLNHLCGADFVKVHQKPPGGLDMKPNERCCSFDGDADRIVYYYKDTAGQFHLIDGDKIATLISVFLKELIAKVKQNFKMAVVQTAYANGNSTRYLQETLKVPVHCVKTGVKHLHHKAQEFDVGVYFEANGHGTVLFSKAAETKIRQLVKEEKDEEKREAAKVLENMIDLINQTVGDAVSDMLVIEAILALKGLTVQQWDALYTDLPNRLLKVQVADRRVIDTTDAERRALTPPGLQEKIDALVKKYKLSRAFVRPSGTEDVVRIYAEADTQENADALAHEVSLAVFHLAGGKGAPPQP
;
A
#
# COMPACT_ATOMS: atom_id res chain seq x y z
N MET A 1 -2.99 -14.53 -34.08
CA MET A 1 -3.79 -13.45 -33.44
C MET A 1 -4.89 -13.12 -34.41
N ASP A 2 -6.14 -13.12 -33.95
CA ASP A 2 -7.29 -12.79 -34.81
C ASP A 2 -7.45 -11.26 -34.88
N SER A 3 -7.00 -10.67 -35.99
CA SER A 3 -7.09 -9.23 -36.22
C SER A 3 -8.52 -8.72 -36.37
N GLU A 4 -9.45 -9.59 -36.79
CA GLU A 4 -10.87 -9.23 -36.95
C GLU A 4 -11.54 -9.17 -35.58
N ALA A 5 -11.28 -10.16 -34.72
CA ALA A 5 -11.74 -10.14 -33.33
C ALA A 5 -11.21 -8.91 -32.58
N LEU A 6 -9.91 -8.58 -32.72
CA LEU A 6 -9.32 -7.40 -32.09
C LEU A 6 -10.04 -6.10 -32.51
N ARG A 7 -10.32 -5.92 -33.81
CA ARG A 7 -11.06 -4.75 -34.30
C ARG A 7 -12.49 -4.71 -33.77
N LYS A 8 -13.20 -5.85 -33.82
CA LYS A 8 -14.59 -5.96 -33.39
C LYS A 8 -14.76 -5.58 -31.91
N TYR A 9 -13.91 -6.11 -31.03
CA TYR A 9 -13.95 -5.83 -29.61
C TYR A 9 -13.43 -4.43 -29.28
N SER A 10 -12.36 -3.97 -29.94
CA SER A 10 -11.87 -2.59 -29.76
C SER A 10 -12.95 -1.54 -30.07
N ALA A 11 -13.77 -1.76 -31.09
CA ALA A 11 -14.86 -0.85 -31.44
C ALA A 11 -15.94 -0.73 -30.34
N LEU A 12 -16.05 -1.70 -29.43
CA LEU A 12 -16.93 -1.64 -28.26
C LEU A 12 -16.33 -0.80 -27.13
N HIS A 13 -15.03 -0.53 -27.18
CA HIS A 13 -14.26 0.20 -26.17
C HIS A 13 -13.48 1.36 -26.80
N PRO A 14 -14.17 2.36 -27.39
CA PRO A 14 -13.51 3.42 -28.14
C PRO A 14 -12.63 4.29 -27.24
N LYS A 15 -11.44 4.65 -27.76
CA LYS A 15 -10.54 5.60 -27.10
C LYS A 15 -11.13 7.03 -27.18
N PRO A 16 -11.27 7.75 -26.05
CA PRO A 16 -11.64 9.16 -26.08
C PRO A 16 -10.59 10.02 -26.80
N ALA A 17 -11.03 10.93 -27.68
CA ALA A 17 -10.15 11.78 -28.46
C ALA A 17 -9.25 12.65 -27.56
N GLY A 18 -7.96 12.67 -27.84
CA GLY A 18 -6.97 13.49 -27.11
C GLY A 18 -6.61 12.98 -25.72
N LEU A 19 -7.21 11.88 -25.24
CA LEU A 19 -6.87 11.31 -23.94
C LEU A 19 -5.52 10.58 -24.03
N THR A 20 -4.60 10.97 -23.14
CA THR A 20 -3.31 10.31 -22.95
C THR A 20 -3.10 10.08 -21.46
N LEU A 21 -2.77 8.85 -21.08
CA LEU A 21 -2.54 8.47 -19.69
C LEU A 21 -1.27 7.64 -19.56
N GLN A 22 -0.57 7.80 -18.44
CA GLN A 22 0.63 7.04 -18.11
C GLN A 22 0.31 5.97 -17.07
N TYR A 23 0.90 4.79 -17.20
CA TYR A 23 0.85 3.78 -16.15
C TYR A 23 1.70 4.28 -14.97
N GLY A 24 1.05 4.64 -13.87
CA GLY A 24 1.71 5.18 -12.69
C GLY A 24 2.17 4.11 -11.71
N THR A 25 2.59 4.56 -10.52
CA THR A 25 3.02 3.68 -9.42
C THR A 25 1.99 2.61 -9.05
N ALA A 26 0.70 2.92 -9.20
CA ALA A 26 -0.42 2.03 -8.89
C ALA A 26 -1.36 1.81 -10.09
N GLY A 27 -0.81 1.78 -11.30
CA GLY A 27 -1.54 1.53 -12.54
C GLY A 27 -2.15 2.78 -13.17
N PHE A 28 -3.17 2.59 -14.00
CA PHE A 28 -3.95 3.69 -14.57
C PHE A 28 -5.05 4.11 -13.60
N ARG A 29 -5.22 5.42 -13.39
CA ARG A 29 -6.29 6.00 -12.57
C ARG A 29 -6.77 7.30 -13.20
N THR A 30 -8.08 7.45 -13.33
CA THR A 30 -8.75 8.69 -13.76
C THR A 30 -10.26 8.55 -13.47
N LYS A 31 -11.08 9.50 -13.93
CA LYS A 31 -12.54 9.40 -13.92
C LYS A 31 -13.00 8.12 -14.62
N ALA A 32 -13.93 7.39 -14.00
CA ALA A 32 -14.34 6.07 -14.46
C ALA A 32 -14.86 6.04 -15.91
N GLU A 33 -15.49 7.12 -16.37
CA GLU A 33 -16.01 7.27 -17.73
C GLU A 33 -14.92 7.25 -18.81
N GLN A 34 -13.67 7.53 -18.47
CA GLN A 34 -12.53 7.59 -19.39
C GLN A 34 -11.73 6.28 -19.45
N LEU A 35 -12.04 5.29 -18.60
CA LEU A 35 -11.19 4.11 -18.38
C LEU A 35 -11.51 2.91 -19.26
N ASP A 36 -12.68 2.86 -19.88
CA ASP A 36 -13.18 1.65 -20.55
C ASP A 36 -12.17 1.05 -21.55
N HIS A 37 -11.68 1.85 -22.50
CA HIS A 37 -10.67 1.42 -23.48
C HIS A 37 -9.34 0.99 -22.84
N ILE A 38 -8.91 1.65 -21.76
CA ILE A 38 -7.67 1.32 -21.05
C ILE A 38 -7.80 -0.03 -20.37
N VAL A 39 -8.92 -0.26 -19.68
CA VAL A 39 -9.16 -1.50 -18.95
C VAL A 39 -9.29 -2.69 -19.90
N PHE A 40 -9.97 -2.50 -21.04
CA PHE A 40 -9.97 -3.47 -22.14
C PHE A 40 -8.55 -3.81 -22.61
N ARG A 41 -7.74 -2.79 -22.87
CA ARG A 41 -6.34 -2.96 -23.30
C ARG A 41 -5.47 -3.60 -22.23
N MET A 42 -5.75 -3.40 -20.94
CA MET A 42 -5.06 -4.10 -19.85
C MET A 42 -5.43 -5.59 -19.78
N GLY A 43 -6.66 -5.97 -20.19
CA GLY A 43 -7.02 -7.36 -20.43
C GLY A 43 -6.12 -8.02 -21.49
N LEU A 44 -5.89 -7.32 -22.62
CA LEU A 44 -4.95 -7.77 -23.66
C LEU A 44 -3.52 -7.92 -23.10
N LEU A 45 -3.02 -6.90 -22.41
CA LEU A 45 -1.66 -6.88 -21.88
C LEU A 45 -1.42 -8.01 -20.86
N ALA A 46 -2.39 -8.28 -19.98
CA ALA A 46 -2.25 -9.35 -18.99
C ALA A 46 -2.12 -10.74 -19.64
N ILE A 47 -2.76 -10.96 -20.79
CA ILE A 47 -2.57 -12.20 -21.56
C ILE A 47 -1.15 -12.29 -22.10
N LEU A 48 -0.63 -11.19 -22.67
CA LEU A 48 0.76 -11.16 -23.13
C LEU A 48 1.74 -11.41 -21.97
N ARG A 49 1.49 -10.80 -20.81
CA ARG A 49 2.30 -10.98 -19.60
C ARG A 49 2.26 -12.41 -19.10
N SER A 50 1.07 -13.00 -19.03
CA SER A 50 0.86 -14.38 -18.62
C SER A 50 1.61 -15.36 -19.53
N LYS A 51 1.54 -15.17 -20.85
CA LYS A 51 2.28 -16.00 -21.83
C LYS A 51 3.79 -15.81 -21.72
N ALA A 52 4.27 -14.58 -21.48
CA ALA A 52 5.69 -14.30 -21.31
C ALA A 52 6.27 -15.01 -20.08
N MET A 53 5.54 -14.98 -18.96
CA MET A 53 5.97 -15.55 -17.69
C MET A 53 5.60 -17.03 -17.52
N THR A 54 4.70 -17.55 -18.35
CA THR A 54 4.09 -18.90 -18.18
C THR A 54 3.45 -19.03 -16.79
N ALA A 55 2.71 -18.01 -16.39
CA ALA A 55 2.18 -17.86 -15.03
C ALA A 55 0.84 -17.12 -15.02
N THR A 56 0.06 -17.29 -13.97
CA THR A 56 -1.19 -16.54 -13.76
C THR A 56 -0.86 -15.09 -13.40
N ILE A 57 -1.56 -14.14 -14.03
CA ILE A 57 -1.43 -12.70 -13.79
C ILE A 57 -2.71 -12.16 -13.18
N GLY A 58 -2.62 -11.23 -12.23
CA GLY A 58 -3.79 -10.56 -11.65
C GLY A 58 -4.12 -9.24 -12.34
N ILE A 59 -5.40 -8.88 -12.36
CA ILE A 59 -5.89 -7.54 -12.68
C ILE A 59 -6.85 -7.10 -11.59
N MET A 60 -6.49 -6.03 -10.88
CA MET A 60 -7.35 -5.40 -9.88
C MET A 60 -7.97 -4.13 -10.43
N VAL A 61 -9.30 -4.04 -10.43
CA VAL A 61 -10.08 -2.84 -10.79
C VAL A 61 -10.42 -2.07 -9.52
N THR A 62 -9.70 -0.97 -9.30
CA THR A 62 -9.88 -0.07 -8.14
C THR A 62 -9.08 1.21 -8.32
N ALA A 63 -9.54 2.28 -7.66
CA ALA A 63 -8.73 3.47 -7.40
C ALA A 63 -8.41 3.72 -5.91
N SER A 64 -8.52 2.71 -5.03
CA SER A 64 -8.07 2.82 -3.63
C SER A 64 -8.71 4.03 -2.93
N HIS A 65 -7.92 4.92 -2.35
CA HIS A 65 -8.33 6.15 -1.65
C HIS A 65 -8.99 7.25 -2.51
N ASN A 66 -9.00 7.13 -3.84
CA ASN A 66 -9.60 8.16 -4.71
C ASN A 66 -11.13 8.33 -4.46
N PRO A 67 -11.72 9.49 -4.81
CA PRO A 67 -13.17 9.70 -4.80
C PRO A 67 -13.94 8.65 -5.61
N GLU A 68 -15.19 8.35 -5.24
CA GLU A 68 -16.04 7.28 -5.81
C GLU A 68 -16.16 7.32 -7.34
N GLU A 69 -16.20 8.51 -7.95
CA GLU A 69 -16.36 8.67 -9.39
C GLU A 69 -15.09 8.34 -10.22
N ASP A 70 -13.94 8.22 -9.56
CA ASP A 70 -12.72 7.71 -10.19
C ASP A 70 -12.75 6.17 -10.23
N ASN A 71 -11.91 5.57 -11.06
CA ASN A 71 -11.56 4.16 -10.92
C ASN A 71 -10.12 3.95 -11.44
N GLY A 72 -9.69 2.71 -11.52
CA GLY A 72 -8.36 2.38 -12.02
C GLY A 72 -8.19 0.91 -12.30
N VAL A 73 -7.03 0.59 -12.86
CA VAL A 73 -6.62 -0.79 -13.13
C VAL A 73 -5.14 -0.95 -12.87
N LYS A 74 -4.79 -1.97 -12.08
CA LYS A 74 -3.41 -2.37 -11.78
C LYS A 74 -3.22 -3.85 -12.10
N LEU A 75 -2.07 -4.19 -12.71
CA LEU A 75 -1.66 -5.57 -12.96
C LEU A 75 -0.80 -6.10 -11.80
N VAL A 76 -0.96 -7.38 -11.51
CA VAL A 76 -0.27 -8.13 -10.46
C VAL A 76 0.54 -9.24 -11.11
N ASP A 77 1.84 -9.26 -10.86
CA ASP A 77 2.76 -10.26 -11.36
C ASP A 77 2.72 -11.55 -10.50
N PRO A 78 3.37 -12.65 -10.94
CA PRO A 78 3.07 -14.00 -10.46
C PRO A 78 3.24 -14.26 -8.97
N LEU A 79 4.18 -13.61 -8.29
CA LEU A 79 4.40 -13.78 -6.85
C LEU A 79 3.54 -12.80 -6.02
N GLY A 80 2.57 -12.14 -6.65
CA GLY A 80 1.71 -11.15 -6.03
C GLY A 80 2.35 -9.76 -5.97
N GLU A 81 3.48 -9.54 -6.65
CA GLU A 81 4.13 -8.24 -6.75
C GLU A 81 3.44 -7.33 -7.77
N MET A 82 3.74 -6.03 -7.71
CA MET A 82 3.25 -5.09 -8.71
C MET A 82 3.91 -5.36 -10.07
N LEU A 83 3.22 -5.03 -11.17
CA LEU A 83 3.75 -5.15 -12.53
C LEU A 83 5.19 -4.63 -12.66
N HIS A 84 6.06 -5.45 -13.25
CA HIS A 84 7.46 -5.11 -13.51
C HIS A 84 7.62 -3.79 -14.29
N PRO A 85 8.56 -2.90 -13.91
CA PRO A 85 8.69 -1.56 -14.52
C PRO A 85 8.80 -1.54 -16.05
N SER A 86 9.52 -2.48 -16.66
CA SER A 86 9.63 -2.54 -18.13
C SER A 86 8.30 -2.83 -18.84
N TRP A 87 7.31 -3.38 -18.14
CA TRP A 87 5.98 -3.63 -18.69
C TRP A 87 5.01 -2.46 -18.48
N GLU A 88 5.34 -1.49 -17.63
CA GLU A 88 4.58 -0.24 -17.49
C GLU A 88 4.67 0.61 -18.76
N GLU A 89 5.81 0.56 -19.44
CA GLU A 89 6.00 1.18 -20.75
C GLU A 89 5.10 0.54 -21.80
N TYR A 90 5.02 -0.79 -21.84
CA TYR A 90 4.10 -1.51 -22.73
C TYR A 90 2.65 -1.23 -22.40
N ALA A 91 2.31 -1.13 -21.12
CA ALA A 91 0.97 -0.74 -20.68
C ALA A 91 0.61 0.66 -21.17
N THR A 92 1.52 1.62 -21.02
CA THR A 92 1.37 3.01 -21.47
C THR A 92 1.26 3.09 -22.99
N GLN A 93 2.11 2.38 -23.73
CA GLN A 93 2.06 2.33 -25.19
C GLN A 93 0.73 1.77 -25.68
N LEU A 94 0.29 0.63 -25.12
CA LEU A 94 -0.95 -0.01 -25.52
C LEU A 94 -2.17 0.84 -25.16
N ALA A 95 -2.22 1.39 -23.95
CA ALA A 95 -3.30 2.26 -23.48
C ALA A 95 -3.48 3.49 -24.38
N ASN A 96 -2.40 4.05 -24.92
CA ASN A 96 -2.45 5.27 -25.74
C ASN A 96 -2.50 5.01 -27.25
N ALA A 97 -2.38 3.76 -27.72
CA ALA A 97 -2.41 3.44 -29.15
C ALA A 97 -3.72 3.89 -29.82
N GLU A 98 -3.66 4.42 -31.03
CA GLU A 98 -4.87 4.63 -31.83
C GLU A 98 -5.42 3.28 -32.30
N GLU A 99 -6.72 3.22 -32.61
CA GLU A 99 -7.41 1.97 -32.94
C GLU A 99 -6.74 1.23 -34.12
N GLN A 100 -6.36 1.95 -35.16
CA GLN A 100 -5.65 1.42 -36.32
C GLN A 100 -4.24 0.91 -36.00
N GLU A 101 -3.65 1.33 -34.88
CA GLU A 101 -2.29 0.98 -34.48
C GLU A 101 -2.25 -0.19 -33.48
N LEU A 102 -3.38 -0.58 -32.87
CA LEU A 102 -3.43 -1.59 -31.82
C LEU A 102 -2.74 -2.90 -32.22
N HIS A 103 -3.03 -3.43 -33.41
CA HIS A 103 -2.40 -4.67 -33.88
C HIS A 103 -0.87 -4.56 -33.98
N LYS A 104 -0.38 -3.41 -34.48
CA LYS A 104 1.05 -3.12 -34.61
C LYS A 104 1.70 -3.06 -33.22
N VAL A 105 1.12 -2.30 -32.29
CA VAL A 105 1.64 -2.16 -30.92
C VAL A 105 1.71 -3.51 -30.20
N ILE A 106 0.66 -4.33 -30.30
CA ILE A 106 0.66 -5.67 -29.70
C ILE A 106 1.76 -6.54 -30.32
N THR A 107 1.94 -6.49 -31.64
CA THR A 107 3.01 -7.25 -32.33
C THR A 107 4.40 -6.82 -31.87
N GLU A 108 4.62 -5.51 -31.71
CA GLU A 108 5.89 -4.97 -31.20
C GLU A 108 6.16 -5.39 -29.76
N ILE A 109 5.13 -5.38 -28.89
CA ILE A 109 5.25 -5.87 -27.51
C ILE A 109 5.62 -7.36 -27.52
N CYS A 110 4.94 -8.18 -28.34
CA CYS A 110 5.24 -9.61 -28.46
C CYS A 110 6.70 -9.86 -28.86
N GLN A 111 7.23 -9.09 -29.79
CA GLN A 111 8.63 -9.20 -30.24
C GLN A 111 9.60 -8.75 -29.14
N LYS A 112 9.40 -7.56 -28.56
CA LYS A 112 10.31 -7.00 -27.55
C LYS A 112 10.33 -7.80 -26.25
N ALA A 113 9.18 -8.32 -25.84
CA ALA A 113 9.03 -9.11 -24.62
C ALA A 113 9.15 -10.63 -24.85
N ALA A 114 9.54 -11.07 -26.08
CA ALA A 114 9.69 -12.47 -26.47
C ALA A 114 8.46 -13.34 -26.10
N VAL A 115 7.26 -12.82 -26.34
CA VAL A 115 6.00 -13.48 -26.00
C VAL A 115 5.75 -14.64 -26.96
N ASN A 116 5.64 -15.86 -26.43
CA ASN A 116 5.18 -17.01 -27.20
C ASN A 116 3.65 -17.07 -27.17
N LEU A 117 3.00 -16.70 -28.29
CA LEU A 117 1.54 -16.68 -28.41
C LEU A 117 0.87 -18.06 -28.27
N HIS A 118 1.61 -19.14 -28.49
CA HIS A 118 1.11 -20.52 -28.38
C HIS A 118 1.03 -21.04 -26.95
N LYS A 119 1.62 -20.34 -25.97
CA LYS A 119 1.49 -20.72 -24.56
C LYS A 119 0.09 -20.43 -24.04
N ASP A 120 -0.37 -21.24 -23.10
CA ASP A 120 -1.59 -20.94 -22.35
C ASP A 120 -1.41 -19.66 -21.52
N ALA A 121 -2.53 -18.99 -21.29
CA ALA A 121 -2.59 -17.78 -20.47
C ALA A 121 -3.70 -17.91 -19.44
N SER A 122 -3.45 -17.43 -18.23
CA SER A 122 -4.39 -17.45 -17.11
C SER A 122 -4.38 -16.09 -16.42
N VAL A 123 -5.56 -15.51 -16.21
CA VAL A 123 -5.71 -14.19 -15.59
C VAL A 123 -6.74 -14.25 -14.45
N PHE A 124 -6.38 -13.73 -13.28
CA PHE A 124 -7.30 -13.55 -12.16
C PHE A 124 -7.79 -12.10 -12.12
N ILE A 125 -9.09 -11.92 -11.92
CA ILE A 125 -9.73 -10.60 -11.91
C ILE A 125 -10.33 -10.37 -10.53
N GLY A 126 -10.11 -9.18 -9.99
CA GLY A 126 -10.73 -8.70 -8.76
C GLY A 126 -11.18 -7.24 -8.90
N ARG A 127 -12.15 -6.83 -8.09
CA ARG A 127 -12.64 -5.46 -8.08
C ARG A 127 -13.11 -5.00 -6.70
N ASP A 128 -13.05 -3.68 -6.49
CA ASP A 128 -13.65 -3.03 -5.32
C ASP A 128 -15.16 -2.75 -5.49
N THR A 129 -15.73 -1.99 -4.55
CA THR A 129 -17.16 -1.64 -4.48
C THR A 129 -17.59 -0.46 -5.35
N ARG A 130 -16.70 0.14 -6.17
CA ARG A 130 -17.07 1.30 -6.97
C ARG A 130 -18.19 0.95 -7.95
N PRO A 131 -19.17 1.84 -8.19
CA PRO A 131 -20.28 1.57 -9.12
C PRO A 131 -19.83 1.18 -10.53
N SER A 132 -18.71 1.76 -11.00
CA SER A 132 -18.14 1.49 -12.33
C SER A 132 -17.37 0.18 -12.42
N SER A 133 -16.96 -0.41 -11.30
CA SER A 133 -16.05 -1.57 -11.25
C SER A 133 -16.61 -2.81 -11.95
N LYS A 134 -17.92 -3.09 -11.81
CA LYS A 134 -18.55 -4.23 -12.49
C LYS A 134 -18.47 -4.12 -14.01
N LYS A 135 -18.74 -2.92 -14.56
CA LYS A 135 -18.65 -2.67 -16.00
C LYS A 135 -17.20 -2.78 -16.49
N LEU A 136 -16.26 -2.17 -15.77
CA LEU A 136 -14.84 -2.20 -16.14
C LEU A 136 -14.24 -3.62 -16.06
N SER A 137 -14.65 -4.46 -15.10
CA SER A 137 -14.28 -5.87 -15.08
C SER A 137 -14.76 -6.62 -16.33
N GLN A 138 -15.91 -6.25 -16.90
CA GLN A 138 -16.34 -6.83 -18.17
C GLN A 138 -15.40 -6.42 -19.31
N SER A 139 -14.98 -5.15 -19.37
CA SER A 139 -13.99 -4.68 -20.35
C SER A 139 -12.68 -5.46 -20.25
N VAL A 140 -12.23 -5.82 -19.03
CA VAL A 140 -11.07 -6.74 -18.85
C VAL A 140 -11.29 -8.08 -19.54
N ILE A 141 -12.46 -8.71 -19.29
CA ILE A 141 -12.82 -10.02 -19.85
C ILE A 141 -12.84 -9.97 -21.38
N ASP A 142 -13.42 -8.90 -21.94
CA ASP A 142 -13.47 -8.66 -23.38
C ASP A 142 -12.05 -8.60 -23.98
N GLY A 143 -11.10 -7.94 -23.30
CA GLY A 143 -9.69 -7.92 -23.69
C GLY A 143 -9.03 -9.31 -23.61
N ILE A 144 -9.31 -10.09 -22.57
CA ILE A 144 -8.77 -11.44 -22.39
C ILE A 144 -9.24 -12.38 -23.52
N GLN A 145 -10.52 -12.29 -23.89
CA GLN A 145 -11.13 -13.15 -24.91
C GLN A 145 -10.47 -12.98 -26.29
N VAL A 146 -10.08 -11.76 -26.66
CA VAL A 146 -9.46 -11.45 -27.96
C VAL A 146 -8.16 -12.22 -28.20
N LEU A 147 -7.35 -12.44 -27.15
CA LEU A 147 -6.07 -13.15 -27.25
C LEU A 147 -6.12 -14.61 -26.78
N GLY A 148 -7.32 -15.12 -26.46
CA GLY A 148 -7.58 -16.53 -26.18
C GLY A 148 -6.88 -17.05 -24.92
N GLY A 149 -7.16 -16.46 -23.75
CA GLY A 149 -6.73 -17.02 -22.45
C GLY A 149 -7.88 -17.34 -21.51
N GLN A 150 -7.56 -18.12 -20.47
CA GLN A 150 -8.48 -18.45 -19.41
C GLN A 150 -8.50 -17.34 -18.36
N TYR A 151 -9.64 -17.17 -17.69
CA TYR A 151 -9.73 -16.25 -16.56
C TYR A 151 -10.56 -16.81 -15.42
N HIS A 152 -10.32 -16.26 -14.24
CA HIS A 152 -11.15 -16.46 -13.06
C HIS A 152 -11.52 -15.08 -12.47
N ASP A 153 -12.81 -14.76 -12.44
CA ASP A 153 -13.31 -13.53 -11.80
C ASP A 153 -13.69 -13.83 -10.35
N TYR A 154 -12.88 -13.36 -9.40
CA TYR A 154 -13.19 -13.44 -7.96
C TYR A 154 -14.25 -12.41 -7.54
N GLY A 155 -14.61 -11.49 -8.41
CA GLY A 155 -15.61 -10.47 -8.13
C GLY A 155 -15.12 -9.45 -7.10
N LEU A 156 -15.95 -9.24 -6.07
CA LEU A 156 -15.66 -8.27 -5.01
C LEU A 156 -14.59 -8.83 -4.06
N VAL A 157 -13.41 -8.24 -4.06
CA VAL A 157 -12.24 -8.62 -3.23
C VAL A 157 -11.44 -7.39 -2.83
N THR A 158 -10.71 -7.46 -1.72
CA THR A 158 -9.70 -6.43 -1.42
C THR A 158 -8.54 -6.52 -2.41
N THR A 159 -7.76 -5.44 -2.57
CA THR A 159 -6.52 -5.50 -3.37
C THR A 159 -5.60 -6.64 -2.86
N PRO A 160 -5.31 -6.74 -1.54
CA PRO A 160 -4.46 -7.80 -1.01
C PRO A 160 -4.95 -9.22 -1.24
N GLN A 161 -6.28 -9.44 -1.22
CA GLN A 161 -6.86 -10.75 -1.49
C GLN A 161 -6.53 -11.22 -2.91
N LEU A 162 -6.63 -10.35 -3.93
CA LEU A 162 -6.26 -10.71 -5.28
C LEU A 162 -4.77 -11.06 -5.39
N HIS A 163 -3.91 -10.25 -4.79
CA HIS A 163 -2.46 -10.49 -4.77
C HIS A 163 -2.11 -11.84 -4.09
N TYR A 164 -2.78 -12.16 -2.97
CA TYR A 164 -2.67 -13.44 -2.30
C TYR A 164 -3.05 -14.61 -3.23
N MET A 165 -4.20 -14.53 -3.90
CA MET A 165 -4.68 -15.62 -4.76
C MET A 165 -3.79 -15.86 -5.98
N VAL A 166 -3.25 -14.79 -6.59
CA VAL A 166 -2.25 -14.88 -7.67
C VAL A 166 -0.98 -15.59 -7.18
N CYS A 167 -0.43 -15.17 -6.04
CA CYS A 167 0.76 -15.79 -5.46
C CYS A 167 0.52 -17.27 -5.12
N CYS A 168 -0.61 -17.61 -4.50
CA CYS A 168 -0.98 -18.99 -4.18
C CYS A 168 -1.07 -19.89 -5.42
N GLN A 169 -1.68 -19.38 -6.50
CA GLN A 169 -1.81 -20.12 -7.76
C GLN A 169 -0.44 -20.43 -8.37
N ASN A 170 0.45 -19.44 -8.43
CA ASN A 170 1.76 -19.60 -9.05
C ASN A 170 2.78 -20.35 -8.18
N THR A 171 2.60 -20.33 -6.86
CA THR A 171 3.40 -21.14 -5.93
C THR A 171 2.83 -22.55 -5.71
N GLN A 172 1.83 -22.95 -6.50
CA GLN A 172 1.21 -24.28 -6.45
C GLN A 172 0.73 -24.66 -5.04
N GLY A 173 0.19 -23.69 -4.31
CA GLY A 173 -0.31 -23.89 -2.96
C GLY A 173 0.72 -23.75 -1.84
N GLN A 174 2.01 -23.55 -2.14
CA GLN A 174 3.04 -23.41 -1.11
C GLN A 174 2.85 -22.16 -0.23
N TYR A 175 2.38 -21.05 -0.82
CA TYR A 175 2.06 -19.84 -0.06
C TYR A 175 0.71 -19.91 0.68
N GLY A 176 -0.19 -20.78 0.24
CA GLY A 176 -1.56 -20.91 0.74
C GLY A 176 -2.51 -21.37 -0.35
N LYS A 177 -3.80 -21.52 -0.02
CA LYS A 177 -4.84 -21.91 -0.99
C LYS A 177 -5.37 -20.68 -1.72
N ALA A 178 -5.44 -20.72 -3.05
CA ALA A 178 -5.90 -19.63 -3.92
C ALA A 178 -7.44 -19.43 -3.90
N THR A 179 -8.03 -19.28 -2.72
CA THR A 179 -9.45 -18.94 -2.53
C THR A 179 -9.59 -17.93 -1.39
N LEU A 180 -10.77 -17.29 -1.29
CA LEU A 180 -11.09 -16.38 -0.19
C LEU A 180 -11.06 -17.09 1.16
N GLU A 181 -11.61 -18.30 1.23
CA GLU A 181 -11.56 -19.12 2.44
C GLU A 181 -10.12 -19.45 2.81
N GLY A 182 -9.27 -19.76 1.83
CA GLY A 182 -7.84 -19.98 2.05
C GLY A 182 -7.13 -18.77 2.64
N TYR A 183 -7.48 -17.55 2.18
CA TYR A 183 -6.99 -16.30 2.76
C TYR A 183 -7.44 -16.14 4.22
N TYR A 184 -8.73 -16.31 4.49
CA TYR A 184 -9.29 -16.20 5.84
C TYR A 184 -8.70 -17.23 6.80
N GLU A 185 -8.62 -18.50 6.39
CA GLU A 185 -8.05 -19.60 7.17
C GLU A 185 -6.57 -19.37 7.48
N LYS A 186 -5.76 -18.95 6.49
CA LYS A 186 -4.32 -18.71 6.69
C LYS A 186 -4.10 -17.66 7.77
N LEU A 187 -4.72 -16.48 7.62
CA LEU A 187 -4.52 -15.36 8.53
C LEU A 187 -5.11 -15.67 9.92
N SER A 188 -6.35 -16.13 9.99
CA SER A 188 -6.99 -16.43 11.28
C SER A 188 -6.26 -17.51 12.06
N LYS A 189 -5.78 -18.57 11.41
CA LYS A 189 -5.02 -19.64 12.06
C LYS A 189 -3.72 -19.13 12.68
N ALA A 190 -2.94 -18.37 11.92
CA ALA A 190 -1.68 -17.80 12.41
C ALA A 190 -1.94 -16.81 13.57
N PHE A 191 -2.95 -15.96 13.44
CA PHE A 191 -3.38 -15.04 14.49
C PHE A 191 -3.81 -15.77 15.77
N MET A 192 -4.63 -16.82 15.66
CA MET A 192 -5.08 -17.63 16.80
C MET A 192 -3.91 -18.29 17.52
N GLU A 193 -2.93 -18.82 16.80
CA GLU A 193 -1.74 -19.44 17.42
C GLU A 193 -0.87 -18.41 18.16
N LEU A 194 -0.82 -17.16 17.71
CA LEU A 194 -0.12 -16.07 18.38
C LEU A 194 -0.84 -15.67 19.68
N ILE A 195 -2.14 -15.38 19.61
CA ILE A 195 -2.85 -14.87 20.80
C ILE A 195 -3.05 -15.93 21.89
N LYS A 196 -3.03 -17.24 21.57
CA LYS A 196 -3.06 -18.33 22.57
C LYS A 196 -1.90 -18.25 23.57
N GLN A 197 -0.78 -17.65 23.16
CA GLN A 197 0.41 -17.48 23.99
C GLN A 197 0.35 -16.23 24.86
N SER A 198 -0.68 -15.37 24.70
CA SER A 198 -0.83 -14.16 25.51
C SER A 198 -1.34 -14.50 26.91
N HIS A 199 -0.78 -13.83 27.92
CA HIS A 199 -1.21 -13.94 29.31
C HIS A 199 -1.91 -12.63 29.69
N CYS A 200 -3.26 -12.64 29.69
CA CYS A 200 -4.16 -11.49 29.94
C CYS A 200 -4.22 -10.49 28.75
N SER A 201 -5.28 -9.67 28.57
CA SER A 201 -5.75 -8.67 29.54
C SER A 201 -7.10 -8.01 29.19
N GLY A 202 -7.78 -7.49 30.23
CA GLY A 202 -8.84 -6.44 30.25
C GLY A 202 -9.98 -6.44 29.21
N GLU A 203 -11.23 -6.27 29.66
CA GLU A 203 -12.41 -6.15 28.78
C GLU A 203 -12.23 -5.06 27.71
N SER A 204 -11.59 -3.93 28.02
CA SER A 204 -11.34 -2.82 27.07
C SER A 204 -10.31 -3.11 25.98
N GLN A 205 -9.38 -4.04 26.18
CA GLN A 205 -8.37 -4.38 25.15
C GLN A 205 -8.90 -5.28 24.05
N ARG A 206 -10.07 -5.89 24.27
CA ARG A 206 -10.75 -6.80 23.33
C ARG A 206 -11.49 -6.07 22.21
N HIS A 207 -11.84 -4.80 22.40
CA HIS A 207 -12.65 -4.05 21.45
C HIS A 207 -11.75 -3.26 20.49
N LEU A 208 -11.93 -3.50 19.19
CA LEU A 208 -11.35 -2.69 18.13
C LEU A 208 -12.47 -2.09 17.28
N LYS A 209 -12.48 -0.76 17.15
CA LYS A 209 -13.37 -0.06 16.22
C LYS A 209 -12.65 0.20 14.91
N ILE A 210 -13.26 -0.22 13.80
CA ILE A 210 -12.66 -0.14 12.48
C ILE A 210 -13.55 0.71 11.58
N ASP A 211 -13.02 1.82 11.10
CA ASP A 211 -13.56 2.58 9.99
C ASP A 211 -13.13 1.93 8.66
N CYS A 212 -14.09 1.36 7.94
CA CYS A 212 -13.83 0.63 6.70
C CYS A 212 -13.98 1.50 5.44
N ALA A 213 -13.97 2.83 5.59
CA ALA A 213 -13.99 3.80 4.49
C ALA A 213 -15.17 3.69 3.52
N ASN A 214 -16.28 3.04 3.93
CA ASN A 214 -17.38 2.65 3.06
C ASN A 214 -16.94 1.74 1.88
N GLY A 215 -15.82 1.04 2.05
CA GLY A 215 -15.15 0.25 1.02
C GLY A 215 -15.30 -1.26 1.16
N ILE A 216 -14.61 -1.98 0.28
CA ILE A 216 -14.66 -3.45 0.19
C ILE A 216 -14.18 -4.14 1.47
N GLY A 217 -13.31 -3.47 2.26
CA GLY A 217 -12.84 -3.97 3.54
C GLY A 217 -13.96 -4.28 4.54
N ALA A 218 -15.07 -3.53 4.53
CA ALA A 218 -16.20 -3.77 5.42
C ALA A 218 -16.89 -5.11 5.15
N LEU A 219 -17.11 -5.41 3.87
CA LEU A 219 -17.72 -6.66 3.41
C LEU A 219 -16.81 -7.83 3.78
N LYS A 220 -15.50 -7.70 3.52
CA LYS A 220 -14.53 -8.79 3.74
C LYS A 220 -14.23 -9.05 5.20
N LEU A 221 -14.17 -8.02 6.03
CA LEU A 221 -14.13 -8.21 7.49
C LEU A 221 -15.41 -8.87 8.01
N SER A 222 -16.57 -8.53 7.46
CA SER A 222 -17.84 -9.18 7.84
C SER A 222 -17.87 -10.66 7.46
N GLU A 223 -17.36 -11.02 6.28
CA GLU A 223 -17.18 -12.42 5.85
C GLU A 223 -16.15 -13.16 6.74
N MET A 224 -15.12 -12.47 7.21
CA MET A 224 -14.05 -13.05 8.05
C MET A 224 -14.46 -13.23 9.52
N LYS A 225 -15.55 -12.59 9.99
CA LYS A 225 -16.03 -12.67 11.39
C LYS A 225 -16.08 -14.10 11.98
N PRO A 226 -16.58 -15.13 11.28
CA PRO A 226 -16.65 -16.49 11.83
C PRO A 226 -15.29 -17.14 12.07
N TYR A 227 -14.21 -16.60 11.47
CA TYR A 227 -12.84 -17.08 11.63
C TYR A 227 -12.13 -16.44 12.82
N PHE A 228 -12.71 -15.41 13.43
CA PHE A 228 -12.09 -14.75 14.57
C PHE A 228 -12.43 -15.44 15.90
N PRO A 229 -11.47 -15.46 16.84
CA PRO A 229 -11.70 -15.91 18.20
C PRO A 229 -12.63 -14.93 18.94
N GLN A 230 -13.44 -15.41 19.89
CA GLN A 230 -14.43 -14.60 20.61
C GLN A 230 -13.79 -13.48 21.44
N GLU A 231 -12.49 -13.59 21.70
CA GLU A 231 -11.65 -12.68 22.46
C GLU A 231 -11.39 -11.36 21.72
N VAL A 232 -11.57 -11.30 20.39
CA VAL A 232 -11.37 -10.09 19.59
C VAL A 232 -12.72 -9.60 19.05
N LEU A 233 -13.21 -8.51 19.64
CA LEU A 233 -14.49 -7.90 19.30
C LEU A 233 -14.29 -6.75 18.31
N ILE A 234 -14.47 -7.07 17.03
CA ILE A 234 -14.38 -6.11 15.93
C ILE A 234 -15.73 -5.41 15.71
N HIS A 235 -15.71 -4.08 15.80
CA HIS A 235 -16.85 -3.21 15.52
C HIS A 235 -16.61 -2.47 14.20
N ILE A 236 -17.40 -2.82 13.18
CA ILE A 236 -17.27 -2.26 11.83
C ILE A 236 -18.10 -0.96 11.74
N TYR A 237 -17.48 0.11 11.29
CA TYR A 237 -18.07 1.41 10.98
C TYR A 237 -17.77 1.78 9.53
N ASN A 238 -18.58 2.68 8.97
CA ASN A 238 -18.48 3.13 7.58
C ASN A 238 -18.40 1.93 6.63
N ASP A 239 -19.51 1.18 6.56
CA ASP A 239 -19.61 -0.10 5.86
C ASP A 239 -20.14 0.02 4.42
N GLY A 240 -20.39 1.24 3.95
CA GLY A 240 -20.92 1.52 2.61
C GLY A 240 -22.44 1.52 2.51
N THR A 241 -23.17 1.39 3.63
CA THR A 241 -24.63 1.39 3.63
C THR A 241 -25.26 2.79 3.65
N LYS A 242 -24.53 3.81 4.13
CA LYS A 242 -25.06 5.17 4.38
C LYS A 242 -24.37 6.27 3.57
N GLU A 243 -23.05 6.18 3.47
CA GLU A 243 -22.19 7.23 2.92
C GLU A 243 -21.36 6.69 1.76
N LYS A 244 -20.82 7.61 0.94
CA LYS A 244 -20.01 7.25 -0.22
C LYS A 244 -18.62 6.74 0.18
N LEU A 245 -18.03 5.96 -0.72
CA LEU A 245 -16.66 5.46 -0.62
C LEU A 245 -15.67 6.61 -0.32
N ASN A 246 -14.83 6.42 0.71
CA ASN A 246 -13.81 7.38 1.19
C ASN A 246 -14.35 8.78 1.57
N HIS A 247 -15.67 8.97 1.72
CA HIS A 247 -16.23 10.28 2.03
C HIS A 247 -16.10 10.62 3.50
N LEU A 248 -15.21 11.57 3.83
CA LEU A 248 -14.94 12.03 5.20
C LEU A 248 -14.51 10.91 6.17
N CYS A 249 -13.98 9.81 5.63
CA CYS A 249 -13.53 8.64 6.36
C CYS A 249 -12.41 7.92 5.61
N GLY A 250 -11.82 6.90 6.23
CA GLY A 250 -10.75 6.08 5.68
C GLY A 250 -9.35 6.59 6.01
N ALA A 251 -8.37 5.71 5.78
CA ALA A 251 -6.98 5.93 6.19
C ALA A 251 -6.37 7.21 5.63
N ASP A 252 -6.63 7.51 4.36
CA ASP A 252 -6.12 8.73 3.70
C ASP A 252 -6.71 10.00 4.34
N PHE A 253 -8.02 10.02 4.61
CA PHE A 253 -8.68 11.14 5.28
C PHE A 253 -8.10 11.38 6.67
N VAL A 254 -7.97 10.31 7.47
CA VAL A 254 -7.45 10.40 8.83
C VAL A 254 -5.99 10.85 8.84
N LYS A 255 -5.16 10.33 7.93
CA LYS A 255 -3.75 10.72 7.81
C LYS A 255 -3.60 12.18 7.37
N VAL A 256 -4.34 12.63 6.37
CA VAL A 256 -4.21 13.98 5.79
C VAL A 256 -4.79 15.04 6.71
N HIS A 257 -5.95 14.76 7.33
CA HIS A 257 -6.64 15.75 8.17
C HIS A 257 -6.30 15.64 9.66
N GLN A 258 -5.60 14.58 10.08
CA GLN A 258 -5.22 14.30 11.47
C GLN A 258 -6.40 14.49 12.45
N LYS A 259 -7.54 13.88 12.11
CA LYS A 259 -8.75 13.92 12.91
C LYS A 259 -9.57 12.63 12.73
N PRO A 260 -10.51 12.33 13.64
CA PRO A 260 -11.38 11.17 13.53
C PRO A 260 -12.22 11.17 12.25
N PRO A 261 -12.53 9.98 11.68
CA PRO A 261 -13.45 9.87 10.55
C PRO A 261 -14.90 10.22 10.97
N GLY A 262 -15.70 10.65 9.98
CA GLY A 262 -17.13 10.83 10.16
C GLY A 262 -17.83 9.52 10.55
N GLY A 263 -18.88 9.61 11.37
CA GLY A 263 -19.71 8.45 11.76
C GLY A 263 -19.13 7.58 12.88
N LEU A 264 -17.90 7.84 13.34
CA LEU A 264 -17.25 7.09 14.41
C LEU A 264 -17.25 7.86 15.73
N ASP A 265 -17.95 7.33 16.74
CA ASP A 265 -17.87 7.83 18.11
C ASP A 265 -16.69 7.18 18.85
N MET A 266 -15.84 8.01 19.45
CA MET A 266 -14.61 7.62 20.12
C MET A 266 -14.62 8.08 21.57
N LYS A 267 -14.59 7.13 22.51
CA LYS A 267 -14.35 7.44 23.92
C LYS A 267 -12.85 7.61 24.16
N PRO A 268 -12.47 8.32 25.24
CA PRO A 268 -11.07 8.42 25.63
C PRO A 268 -10.39 7.05 25.73
N ASN A 269 -9.19 6.98 25.19
CA ASN A 269 -8.29 5.83 25.20
C ASN A 269 -8.76 4.59 24.43
N GLU A 270 -9.85 4.68 23.67
CA GLU A 270 -10.27 3.60 22.76
C GLU A 270 -9.36 3.52 21.53
N ARG A 271 -8.84 2.32 21.26
CA ARG A 271 -8.07 2.01 20.06
C ARG A 271 -9.00 1.90 18.86
N CYS A 272 -8.70 2.66 17.82
CA CYS A 272 -9.43 2.63 16.55
C CYS A 272 -8.44 2.52 15.39
N CYS A 273 -8.91 2.02 14.25
CA CYS A 273 -8.16 2.09 13.00
C CYS A 273 -9.07 2.39 11.81
N SER A 274 -8.47 2.89 10.73
CA SER A 274 -9.13 3.12 9.45
C SER A 274 -8.43 2.33 8.36
N PHE A 275 -9.21 1.69 7.49
CA PHE A 275 -8.76 1.16 6.21
C PHE A 275 -8.93 2.23 5.12
N ASP A 276 -8.29 2.06 3.97
CA ASP A 276 -8.70 2.77 2.75
C ASP A 276 -9.67 1.94 1.90
N GLY A 277 -10.16 2.53 0.80
CA GLY A 277 -11.29 1.97 0.02
C GLY A 277 -11.10 0.55 -0.52
N ASP A 278 -9.86 0.14 -0.83
CA ASP A 278 -9.51 -1.22 -1.28
C ASP A 278 -8.75 -2.06 -0.24
N ALA A 279 -8.64 -1.55 0.99
CA ALA A 279 -8.01 -2.17 2.15
C ALA A 279 -6.54 -2.57 1.94
N ASP A 280 -5.76 -1.74 1.25
CA ASP A 280 -4.30 -1.88 1.12
C ASP A 280 -3.51 -0.95 2.07
N ARG A 281 -4.22 -0.11 2.84
CA ARG A 281 -3.64 0.79 3.85
C ARG A 281 -4.37 0.72 5.17
N ILE A 282 -3.63 0.91 6.25
CA ILE A 282 -4.16 1.02 7.59
C ILE A 282 -3.47 2.13 8.39
N VAL A 283 -4.25 2.89 9.15
CA VAL A 283 -3.72 3.77 10.20
C VAL A 283 -4.49 3.53 11.49
N TYR A 284 -3.80 3.61 12.62
CA TYR A 284 -4.39 3.57 13.95
C TYR A 284 -4.50 4.97 14.53
N TYR A 285 -5.37 5.12 15.53
CA TYR A 285 -5.52 6.38 16.25
C TYR A 285 -6.32 6.18 17.54
N TYR A 286 -6.24 7.17 18.43
CA TYR A 286 -7.07 7.25 19.62
C TYR A 286 -7.30 8.71 20.03
N LYS A 287 -8.21 8.94 20.97
CA LYS A 287 -8.33 10.21 21.69
C LYS A 287 -7.84 10.02 23.10
N ASP A 288 -7.04 10.92 23.64
CA ASP A 288 -6.65 10.85 25.04
C ASP A 288 -7.77 11.32 25.99
N THR A 289 -7.48 11.36 27.28
CA THR A 289 -8.43 11.82 28.32
C THR A 289 -8.74 13.32 28.25
N ALA A 290 -7.90 14.12 27.59
CA ALA A 290 -8.15 15.52 27.29
C ALA A 290 -8.98 15.72 26.01
N GLY A 291 -9.24 14.63 25.27
CA GLY A 291 -9.96 14.65 23.99
C GLY A 291 -9.07 15.00 22.80
N GLN A 292 -7.75 15.10 22.98
CA GLN A 292 -6.81 15.33 21.88
C GLN A 292 -6.69 14.07 21.03
N PHE A 293 -6.70 14.26 19.70
CA PHE A 293 -6.53 13.18 18.74
C PHE A 293 -5.06 12.86 18.55
N HIS A 294 -4.72 11.57 18.59
CA HIS A 294 -3.38 11.05 18.38
C HIS A 294 -3.40 10.08 17.20
N LEU A 295 -2.63 10.41 16.16
CA LEU A 295 -2.47 9.59 14.96
C LEU A 295 -1.34 8.58 15.16
N ILE A 296 -1.57 7.34 14.74
CA ILE A 296 -0.59 6.27 14.74
C ILE A 296 -0.49 5.73 13.31
N ASP A 297 0.43 6.30 12.55
CA ASP A 297 0.54 6.07 11.11
C ASP A 297 1.48 4.89 10.75
N GLY A 298 1.78 4.75 9.46
CA GLY A 298 2.63 3.67 8.95
C GLY A 298 4.02 3.61 9.59
N ASP A 299 4.64 4.72 10.00
CA ASP A 299 5.95 4.70 10.65
C ASP A 299 5.87 4.15 12.07
N LYS A 300 4.78 4.44 12.78
CA LYS A 300 4.51 3.86 14.10
C LYS A 300 4.24 2.36 14.00
N ILE A 301 3.55 1.91 12.94
CA ILE A 301 3.33 0.50 12.62
C ILE A 301 4.66 -0.20 12.34
N ALA A 302 5.48 0.35 11.43
CA ALA A 302 6.80 -0.18 11.12
C ALA A 302 7.67 -0.28 12.37
N THR A 303 7.63 0.72 13.25
CA THR A 303 8.41 0.74 14.48
C THR A 303 7.95 -0.34 15.47
N LEU A 304 6.65 -0.51 15.67
CA LEU A 304 6.09 -1.54 16.54
C LEU A 304 6.51 -2.94 16.09
N ILE A 305 6.30 -3.23 14.82
CA ILE A 305 6.66 -4.51 14.21
C ILE A 305 8.18 -4.72 14.31
N SER A 306 8.96 -3.66 14.06
CA SER A 306 10.42 -3.76 14.13
C SER A 306 10.94 -4.06 15.53
N VAL A 307 10.39 -3.42 16.56
CA VAL A 307 10.72 -3.72 17.96
C VAL A 307 10.42 -5.19 18.26
N PHE A 308 9.22 -5.66 17.89
CA PHE A 308 8.80 -7.03 18.15
C PHE A 308 9.69 -8.06 17.45
N LEU A 309 9.93 -7.90 16.15
CA LEU A 309 10.75 -8.82 15.37
C LEU A 309 12.22 -8.81 15.83
N LYS A 310 12.78 -7.64 16.16
CA LYS A 310 14.16 -7.52 16.63
C LYS A 310 14.38 -8.31 17.91
N GLU A 311 13.44 -8.24 18.85
CA GLU A 311 13.50 -9.01 20.09
C GLU A 311 13.42 -10.52 19.83
N LEU A 312 12.52 -10.97 18.97
CA LEU A 312 12.39 -12.39 18.63
C LEU A 312 13.65 -12.93 17.93
N ILE A 313 14.21 -12.15 17.00
CA ILE A 313 15.47 -12.48 16.31
C ILE A 313 16.62 -12.60 17.32
N ALA A 314 16.68 -11.70 18.30
CA ALA A 314 17.68 -11.79 19.37
C ALA A 314 17.50 -13.04 20.23
N LYS A 315 16.26 -13.44 20.53
CA LYS A 315 15.94 -14.65 21.32
C LYS A 315 16.34 -15.93 20.60
N VAL A 316 16.10 -16.07 19.29
CA VAL A 316 16.52 -17.26 18.53
C VAL A 316 18.04 -17.35 18.33
N LYS A 317 18.79 -16.30 18.71
CA LYS A 317 20.26 -16.20 18.63
C LYS A 317 20.81 -16.54 17.23
N GLN A 318 20.08 -16.12 16.20
CA GLN A 318 20.52 -16.20 14.80
C GLN A 318 20.93 -14.83 14.28
N ASN A 319 21.80 -14.83 13.27
CA ASN A 319 22.26 -13.60 12.63
C ASN A 319 21.43 -13.30 11.38
N PHE A 320 20.18 -12.87 11.56
CA PHE A 320 19.35 -12.38 10.46
C PHE A 320 19.62 -10.89 10.22
N LYS A 321 19.90 -10.53 8.97
CA LYS A 321 20.01 -9.13 8.55
C LYS A 321 18.62 -8.52 8.48
N MET A 322 18.31 -7.67 9.45
CA MET A 322 17.06 -6.93 9.50
C MET A 322 17.30 -5.47 9.12
N ALA A 323 16.39 -4.87 8.35
CA ALA A 323 16.38 -3.44 8.07
C ALA A 323 14.96 -2.90 7.95
N VAL A 324 14.82 -1.59 8.15
CA VAL A 324 13.57 -0.85 7.90
C VAL A 324 13.74 0.02 6.67
N VAL A 325 12.77 0.00 5.77
CA VAL A 325 12.74 0.83 4.57
C VAL A 325 11.64 1.87 4.71
N GLN A 326 12.02 3.14 4.60
CA GLN A 326 11.13 4.30 4.71
C GLN A 326 11.21 5.15 3.44
N THR A 327 10.30 6.12 3.31
CA THR A 327 10.41 7.19 2.32
C THR A 327 10.76 8.51 2.99
N ALA A 328 10.98 9.55 2.19
CA ALA A 328 11.21 10.89 2.71
C ALA A 328 10.04 11.43 3.57
N TYR A 329 8.82 10.89 3.43
CA TYR A 329 7.68 11.32 4.25
C TYR A 329 7.70 10.81 5.69
N ALA A 330 8.60 9.88 6.02
CA ALA A 330 8.69 9.36 7.36
C ALA A 330 9.09 10.46 8.35
N ASN A 331 8.48 10.47 9.54
CA ASN A 331 8.83 11.44 10.57
C ASN A 331 10.28 11.23 11.01
N GLY A 332 11.06 12.32 11.15
CA GLY A 332 12.47 12.24 11.52
C GLY A 332 12.72 11.53 12.85
N ASN A 333 11.78 11.61 13.80
CA ASN A 333 11.91 10.91 15.08
C ASN A 333 11.67 9.40 14.97
N SER A 334 10.88 8.94 13.98
CA SER A 334 10.74 7.51 13.69
C SER A 334 12.08 6.92 13.21
N THR A 335 12.73 7.59 12.25
CA THR A 335 14.04 7.19 11.74
C THR A 335 15.09 7.22 12.85
N ARG A 336 15.09 8.28 13.67
CA ARG A 336 16.02 8.38 14.82
C ARG A 336 15.82 7.25 15.81
N TYR A 337 14.58 6.95 16.18
CA TYR A 337 14.28 5.86 17.12
C TYR A 337 14.79 4.51 16.58
N LEU A 338 14.52 4.21 15.31
CA LEU A 338 14.97 2.96 14.69
C LEU A 338 16.50 2.83 14.64
N GLN A 339 17.21 3.91 14.30
CA GLN A 339 18.67 3.90 14.18
C GLN A 339 19.40 3.99 15.52
N GLU A 340 18.95 4.90 16.39
CA GLU A 340 19.65 5.24 17.63
C GLU A 340 19.18 4.41 18.83
N THR A 341 17.89 4.05 18.91
CA THR A 341 17.35 3.24 20.02
C THR A 341 17.36 1.76 19.66
N LEU A 342 16.69 1.37 18.56
CA LEU A 342 16.55 -0.04 18.18
C LEU A 342 17.83 -0.61 17.51
N LYS A 343 18.73 0.26 17.06
CA LYS A 343 19.98 -0.09 16.36
C LYS A 343 19.74 -0.97 15.11
N VAL A 344 18.69 -0.63 14.35
CA VAL A 344 18.37 -1.29 13.07
C VAL A 344 18.71 -0.35 11.91
N PRO A 345 19.38 -0.85 10.85
CA PRO A 345 19.61 -0.07 9.63
C PRO A 345 18.30 0.46 9.04
N VAL A 346 18.28 1.73 8.66
CA VAL A 346 17.15 2.37 7.98
C VAL A 346 17.58 2.87 6.62
N HIS A 347 16.81 2.53 5.59
CA HIS A 347 17.04 2.95 4.21
C HIS A 347 15.90 3.83 3.71
N CYS A 348 16.24 5.00 3.18
CA CYS A 348 15.27 5.88 2.52
C CYS A 348 15.25 5.58 1.02
N VAL A 349 14.06 5.40 0.45
CA VAL A 349 13.85 5.20 -0.99
C VAL A 349 12.79 6.17 -1.53
N LYS A 350 12.62 6.20 -2.86
CA LYS A 350 11.56 6.99 -3.51
C LYS A 350 10.17 6.50 -3.06
N THR A 351 9.19 7.41 -3.03
CA THR A 351 7.79 7.10 -2.76
C THR A 351 7.24 6.08 -3.76
N GLY A 352 6.42 5.16 -3.25
CA GLY A 352 5.81 4.10 -4.02
C GLY A 352 6.33 2.73 -3.60
N VAL A 353 5.39 1.86 -3.25
CA VAL A 353 5.60 0.52 -2.69
C VAL A 353 6.58 -0.35 -3.47
N LYS A 354 6.70 -0.15 -4.79
CA LYS A 354 7.67 -0.84 -5.66
C LYS A 354 9.12 -0.61 -5.20
N HIS A 355 9.46 0.63 -4.87
CA HIS A 355 10.81 0.98 -4.42
C HIS A 355 11.09 0.46 -3.01
N LEU A 356 10.09 0.56 -2.12
CA LEU A 356 10.20 0.04 -0.76
C LEU A 356 10.37 -1.49 -0.78
N HIS A 357 9.51 -2.18 -1.51
CA HIS A 357 9.52 -3.64 -1.63
C HIS A 357 10.85 -4.15 -2.20
N HIS A 358 11.33 -3.59 -3.32
CA HIS A 358 12.60 -3.97 -3.91
C HIS A 358 13.77 -3.80 -2.93
N LYS A 359 13.80 -2.71 -2.17
CA LYS A 359 14.86 -2.50 -1.17
C LYS A 359 14.73 -3.45 0.01
N ALA A 360 13.51 -3.76 0.44
CA ALA A 360 13.25 -4.69 1.55
C ALA A 360 13.70 -6.14 1.22
N GLN A 361 13.65 -6.55 -0.05
CA GLN A 361 14.11 -7.86 -0.52
C GLN A 361 15.63 -8.09 -0.36
N GLU A 362 16.43 -7.04 -0.16
CA GLU A 362 17.89 -7.17 0.05
C GLU A 362 18.26 -7.72 1.44
N PHE A 363 17.27 -7.88 2.34
CA PHE A 363 17.47 -8.25 3.74
C PHE A 363 16.82 -9.60 4.05
N ASP A 364 17.25 -10.24 5.15
CA ASP A 364 16.60 -11.45 5.65
C ASP A 364 15.21 -11.15 6.21
N VAL A 365 15.07 -9.98 6.85
CA VAL A 365 13.81 -9.43 7.36
C VAL A 365 13.75 -7.96 6.97
N GLY A 366 12.96 -7.64 5.95
CA GLY A 366 12.77 -6.28 5.46
C GLY A 366 11.40 -5.73 5.87
N VAL A 367 11.36 -4.80 6.82
CA VAL A 367 10.12 -4.10 7.22
C VAL A 367 10.00 -2.85 6.38
N TYR A 368 8.85 -2.61 5.74
CA TYR A 368 8.65 -1.37 5.00
C TYR A 368 7.22 -0.86 5.14
N PHE A 369 7.08 0.42 5.46
CA PHE A 369 5.80 1.13 5.45
C PHE A 369 6.02 2.55 4.93
N GLU A 370 5.03 3.07 4.21
CA GLU A 370 4.87 4.50 4.00
C GLU A 370 4.02 5.09 5.13
N ALA A 371 4.25 6.35 5.48
CA ALA A 371 3.47 7.06 6.51
C ALA A 371 1.95 7.13 6.22
N ASN A 372 1.50 6.79 5.00
CA ASN A 372 0.09 6.68 4.64
C ASN A 372 -0.58 5.37 5.09
N GLY A 373 0.18 4.45 5.69
CA GLY A 373 -0.32 3.17 6.17
C GLY A 373 -0.16 1.99 5.21
N HIS A 374 0.41 2.18 4.02
CA HIS A 374 0.72 1.08 3.11
C HIS A 374 2.08 0.48 3.45
N GLY A 375 2.14 -0.82 3.76
CA GLY A 375 3.40 -1.51 4.01
C GLY A 375 3.21 -2.97 4.37
N THR A 376 4.31 -3.69 4.54
CA THR A 376 4.33 -5.08 5.05
C THR A 376 5.76 -5.43 5.50
N VAL A 377 5.99 -6.70 5.84
CA VAL A 377 7.31 -7.27 6.12
C VAL A 377 7.59 -8.40 5.15
N LEU A 378 8.82 -8.44 4.64
CA LEU A 378 9.31 -9.53 3.81
C LEU A 378 10.33 -10.37 4.57
N PHE A 379 10.28 -11.68 4.34
CA PHE A 379 11.26 -12.63 4.82
C PHE A 379 11.97 -13.27 3.62
N SER A 380 13.30 -13.28 3.65
CA SER A 380 14.06 -14.00 2.62
C SER A 380 13.74 -15.50 2.68
N LYS A 381 13.81 -16.21 1.54
CA LYS A 381 13.57 -17.67 1.54
C LYS A 381 14.55 -18.44 2.43
N ALA A 382 15.77 -17.93 2.58
CA ALA A 382 16.73 -18.47 3.53
C ALA A 382 16.26 -18.26 4.99
N ALA A 383 15.77 -17.06 5.32
CA ALA A 383 15.23 -16.75 6.64
C ALA A 383 13.99 -17.60 6.98
N GLU A 384 13.01 -17.69 6.07
CA GLU A 384 11.82 -18.53 6.24
C GLU A 384 12.21 -19.98 6.52
N THR A 385 13.08 -20.56 5.68
CA THR A 385 13.52 -21.95 5.82
C THR A 385 14.22 -22.17 7.17
N LYS A 386 15.08 -21.23 7.57
CA LYS A 386 15.82 -21.34 8.83
C LYS A 386 14.90 -21.23 10.04
N ILE A 387 13.94 -20.31 10.04
CA ILE A 387 12.96 -20.15 11.13
C ILE A 387 12.13 -21.42 11.28
N ARG A 388 11.59 -21.96 10.17
CA ARG A 388 10.81 -23.21 10.21
C ARG A 388 11.65 -24.43 10.62
N GLN A 389 12.94 -24.44 10.32
CA GLN A 389 13.87 -25.47 10.80
C GLN A 389 14.05 -25.39 12.33
N LEU A 390 14.23 -24.17 12.87
CA LEU A 390 14.38 -23.95 14.31
C LEU A 390 13.17 -24.45 15.11
N VAL A 391 11.95 -24.23 14.61
CA VAL A 391 10.73 -24.74 15.26
C VAL A 391 10.78 -26.27 15.45
N LYS A 392 11.37 -27.00 14.50
CA LYS A 392 11.42 -28.47 14.51
C LYS A 392 12.60 -29.04 15.29
N GLU A 393 13.77 -28.40 15.20
CA GLU A 393 15.04 -28.98 15.63
C GLU A 393 15.59 -28.38 16.93
N GLU A 394 15.15 -27.18 17.32
CA GLU A 394 15.67 -26.49 18.50
C GLU A 394 15.22 -27.19 19.78
N LYS A 395 16.19 -27.44 20.67
CA LYS A 395 15.99 -28.15 21.94
C LYS A 395 15.74 -27.18 23.10
N ASP A 396 16.24 -25.96 22.98
CA ASP A 396 15.99 -24.88 23.94
C ASP A 396 14.54 -24.39 23.78
N GLU A 397 13.74 -24.52 24.84
CA GLU A 397 12.31 -24.21 24.78
C GLU A 397 12.04 -22.72 24.51
N GLU A 398 12.84 -21.81 25.07
CA GLU A 398 12.66 -20.38 24.88
C GLU A 398 12.94 -19.97 23.43
N LYS A 399 14.00 -20.52 22.84
CA LYS A 399 14.34 -20.29 21.43
C LYS A 399 13.30 -20.91 20.50
N ARG A 400 12.84 -22.12 20.81
CA ARG A 400 11.82 -22.81 20.01
C ARG A 400 10.51 -22.04 20.02
N GLU A 401 10.12 -21.49 21.17
CA GLU A 401 8.91 -20.66 21.27
C GLU A 401 9.06 -19.35 20.49
N ALA A 402 10.20 -18.65 20.61
CA ALA A 402 10.47 -17.46 19.80
C ALA A 402 10.47 -17.77 18.29
N ALA A 403 11.00 -18.92 17.88
CA ALA A 403 10.94 -19.38 16.49
C ALA A 403 9.51 -19.68 16.05
N LYS A 404 8.67 -20.25 16.92
CA LYS A 404 7.25 -20.52 16.65
C LYS A 404 6.46 -19.22 16.50
N VAL A 405 6.74 -18.21 17.30
CA VAL A 405 6.16 -16.87 17.12
C VAL A 405 6.56 -16.30 15.76
N LEU A 406 7.85 -16.35 15.41
CA LEU A 406 8.33 -15.88 14.10
C LEU A 406 7.68 -16.65 12.93
N GLU A 407 7.51 -17.97 13.05
CA GLU A 407 6.82 -18.77 12.03
C GLU A 407 5.37 -18.31 11.83
N ASN A 408 4.62 -18.10 12.91
CA ASN A 408 3.25 -17.60 12.79
C ASN A 408 3.20 -16.15 12.27
N MET A 409 4.20 -15.32 12.57
CA MET A 409 4.31 -13.98 11.98
C MET A 409 4.53 -14.06 10.46
N ILE A 410 5.35 -15.00 9.96
CA ILE A 410 5.53 -15.24 8.51
C ILE A 410 4.22 -15.63 7.84
N ASP A 411 3.40 -16.44 8.51
CA ASP A 411 2.11 -16.90 7.97
C ASP A 411 0.99 -15.86 8.11
N LEU A 412 1.07 -14.97 9.10
CA LEU A 412 0.12 -13.89 9.34
C LEU A 412 0.39 -12.65 8.46
N ILE A 413 1.66 -12.31 8.24
CA ILE A 413 2.05 -11.15 7.43
C ILE A 413 1.85 -11.47 5.95
N ASN A 414 1.12 -10.61 5.24
CA ASN A 414 0.99 -10.73 3.79
C ASN A 414 2.27 -10.23 3.09
N GLN A 415 3.14 -11.15 2.66
CA GLN A 415 4.39 -10.82 2.00
C GLN A 415 4.24 -10.41 0.52
N THR A 416 3.03 -10.42 -0.04
CA THR A 416 2.81 -10.09 -1.47
C THR A 416 2.67 -8.59 -1.72
N VAL A 417 1.89 -7.91 -0.87
CA VAL A 417 1.58 -6.48 -0.93
C VAL A 417 1.13 -6.03 0.46
N GLY A 418 1.13 -4.72 0.72
CA GLY A 418 0.55 -4.21 1.96
C GLY A 418 -0.92 -4.57 2.08
N ASP A 419 -1.32 -5.03 3.27
CA ASP A 419 -2.61 -5.66 3.51
C ASP A 419 -3.17 -5.18 4.84
N ALA A 420 -4.16 -4.29 4.78
CA ALA A 420 -4.72 -3.66 5.97
C ALA A 420 -5.32 -4.67 6.96
N VAL A 421 -5.88 -5.78 6.46
CA VAL A 421 -6.47 -6.82 7.32
C VAL A 421 -5.37 -7.64 7.99
N SER A 422 -4.33 -8.04 7.24
CA SER A 422 -3.15 -8.71 7.78
C SER A 422 -2.42 -7.83 8.80
N ASP A 423 -2.13 -6.59 8.44
CA ASP A 423 -1.42 -5.63 9.30
C ASP A 423 -2.19 -5.34 10.59
N MET A 424 -3.53 -5.19 10.51
CA MET A 424 -4.39 -5.09 11.68
C MET A 424 -4.17 -6.30 12.61
N LEU A 425 -4.26 -7.53 12.09
CA LEU A 425 -4.09 -8.73 12.91
C LEU A 425 -2.68 -8.84 13.50
N VAL A 426 -1.66 -8.43 12.75
CA VAL A 426 -0.27 -8.37 13.24
C VAL A 426 -0.15 -7.40 14.41
N ILE A 427 -0.69 -6.19 14.27
CA ILE A 427 -0.67 -5.15 15.31
C ILE A 427 -1.41 -5.65 16.55
N GLU A 428 -2.63 -6.16 16.39
CA GLU A 428 -3.44 -6.68 17.49
C GLU A 428 -2.74 -7.86 18.21
N ALA A 429 -2.09 -8.75 17.46
CA ALA A 429 -1.30 -9.84 18.05
C ALA A 429 -0.10 -9.33 18.85
N ILE A 430 0.63 -8.34 18.33
CA ILE A 430 1.77 -7.74 19.04
C ILE A 430 1.29 -7.04 20.32
N LEU A 431 0.22 -6.25 20.24
CA LEU A 431 -0.32 -5.54 21.40
C LEU A 431 -0.78 -6.54 22.48
N ALA A 432 -1.44 -7.63 22.11
CA ALA A 432 -1.85 -8.69 23.03
C ALA A 432 -0.65 -9.41 23.66
N LEU A 433 0.33 -9.85 22.85
CA LEU A 433 1.52 -10.56 23.33
C LEU A 433 2.41 -9.70 24.24
N LYS A 434 2.43 -8.39 24.01
CA LYS A 434 3.21 -7.43 24.79
C LYS A 434 2.44 -6.82 25.96
N GLY A 435 1.13 -7.01 26.03
CA GLY A 435 0.25 -6.32 26.98
C GLY A 435 0.27 -4.79 26.80
N LEU A 436 0.53 -4.29 25.59
CA LEU A 436 0.66 -2.86 25.32
C LEU A 436 -0.70 -2.21 25.08
N THR A 437 -0.92 -1.05 25.69
CA THR A 437 -2.00 -0.15 25.29
C THR A 437 -1.59 0.66 24.06
N VAL A 438 -2.58 1.25 23.38
CA VAL A 438 -2.35 2.12 22.22
C VAL A 438 -1.50 3.36 22.58
N GLN A 439 -1.64 3.88 23.80
CA GLN A 439 -0.84 4.99 24.33
C GLN A 439 0.61 4.56 24.58
N GLN A 440 0.83 3.36 25.10
CA GLN A 440 2.19 2.84 25.32
C GLN A 440 2.90 2.56 23.99
N TRP A 441 2.16 2.10 22.98
CA TRP A 441 2.67 2.01 21.61
C TRP A 441 3.04 3.40 21.08
N ASP A 442 2.14 4.38 21.19
CA ASP A 442 2.41 5.73 20.71
C ASP A 442 3.62 6.36 21.42
N ALA A 443 3.79 6.08 22.71
CA ALA A 443 4.90 6.58 23.53
C ALA A 443 6.27 5.96 23.22
N LEU A 444 6.40 5.00 22.29
CA LEU A 444 7.72 4.47 21.87
C LEU A 444 8.66 5.61 21.41
N TYR A 445 8.12 6.59 20.69
CA TYR A 445 8.79 7.84 20.36
C TYR A 445 7.73 8.92 20.09
N THR A 446 8.08 10.18 20.26
CA THR A 446 7.19 11.30 19.93
C THR A 446 7.52 11.82 18.54
N ASP A 447 6.52 11.99 17.68
CA ASP A 447 6.73 12.61 16.36
C ASP A 447 7.19 14.06 16.49
N LEU A 448 8.01 14.51 15.55
CA LEU A 448 8.17 15.94 15.32
C LEU A 448 6.86 16.52 14.79
N PRO A 449 6.42 17.71 15.27
CA PRO A 449 5.42 18.50 14.57
C PRO A 449 5.73 18.60 13.08
N ASN A 450 4.75 18.31 12.24
CA ASN A 450 4.93 18.21 10.79
C ASN A 450 3.71 18.71 10.03
N ARG A 451 3.94 19.09 8.77
CA ARG A 451 2.94 19.67 7.89
C ARG A 451 3.17 19.19 6.45
N LEU A 452 2.09 18.76 5.80
CA LEU A 452 2.06 18.40 4.39
C LEU A 452 1.15 19.37 3.64
N LEU A 453 1.72 20.15 2.74
CA LEU A 453 1.00 21.09 1.88
C LEU A 453 1.10 20.68 0.41
N LYS A 454 0.21 21.24 -0.40
CA LYS A 454 0.23 21.11 -1.86
C LYS A 454 0.22 22.49 -2.51
N VAL A 455 1.03 22.66 -3.55
CA VAL A 455 1.07 23.87 -4.38
C VAL A 455 0.65 23.48 -5.80
N GLN A 456 -0.33 24.19 -6.34
CA GLN A 456 -0.70 24.05 -7.76
C GLN A 456 0.37 24.71 -8.62
N VAL A 457 0.80 24.02 -9.68
CA VAL A 457 1.80 24.51 -10.62
C VAL A 457 1.29 24.39 -12.05
N ALA A 458 1.81 25.21 -12.95
CA ALA A 458 1.43 25.15 -14.37
C ALA A 458 1.90 23.84 -15.04
N ASP A 459 3.09 23.36 -14.68
CA ASP A 459 3.63 22.07 -15.13
C ASP A 459 4.45 21.45 -14.00
N ARG A 460 4.01 20.30 -13.47
CA ARG A 460 4.71 19.58 -12.40
C ARG A 460 6.08 19.04 -12.82
N ARG A 461 6.31 18.85 -14.12
CA ARG A 461 7.57 18.30 -14.68
C ARG A 461 8.74 19.28 -14.59
N VAL A 462 8.47 20.53 -14.21
CA VAL A 462 9.50 21.54 -13.91
C VAL A 462 10.35 21.13 -12.69
N ILE A 463 9.79 20.32 -11.79
CA ILE A 463 10.52 19.80 -10.63
C ILE A 463 10.96 18.36 -10.91
N ASP A 464 12.26 18.16 -11.02
CA ASP A 464 12.91 16.87 -10.94
C ASP A 464 13.63 16.73 -9.60
N THR A 465 13.80 15.49 -9.12
CA THR A 465 14.34 15.21 -7.79
C THR A 465 15.40 14.12 -7.80
N THR A 466 16.28 14.14 -6.80
CA THR A 466 17.32 13.15 -6.57
C THR A 466 17.33 12.71 -5.09
N ASP A 467 18.21 11.77 -4.76
CA ASP A 467 18.45 11.33 -3.38
C ASP A 467 17.18 10.86 -2.67
N ALA A 468 16.52 9.84 -3.23
CA ALA A 468 15.23 9.34 -2.74
C ALA A 468 14.14 10.43 -2.68
N GLU A 469 14.12 11.33 -3.67
CA GLU A 469 13.20 12.48 -3.77
C GLU A 469 13.35 13.53 -2.63
N ARG A 470 14.46 13.48 -1.87
CA ARG A 470 14.72 14.43 -0.77
C ARG A 470 15.29 15.76 -1.24
N ARG A 471 15.83 15.81 -2.46
CA ARG A 471 16.44 17.02 -3.03
C ARG A 471 15.85 17.32 -4.40
N ALA A 472 15.49 18.58 -4.63
CA ALA A 472 15.14 19.10 -5.95
C ALA A 472 16.42 19.30 -6.78
N LEU A 473 16.43 18.76 -8.01
CA LEU A 473 17.45 19.06 -9.02
C LEU A 473 17.07 20.29 -9.84
N THR A 474 15.76 20.45 -10.11
CA THR A 474 15.21 21.59 -10.83
C THR A 474 13.97 22.13 -10.12
N PRO A 475 13.63 23.41 -10.33
CA PRO A 475 14.40 24.44 -11.02
C PRO A 475 15.67 24.86 -10.23
N PRO A 476 16.73 25.35 -10.90
CA PRO A 476 17.93 25.84 -10.23
C PRO A 476 17.61 26.89 -9.16
N GLY A 477 18.27 26.83 -8.00
CA GLY A 477 18.04 27.74 -6.88
C GLY A 477 16.95 27.28 -5.90
N LEU A 478 16.06 26.35 -6.28
CA LEU A 478 14.99 25.88 -5.40
C LEU A 478 15.55 25.10 -4.20
N GLN A 479 16.46 24.16 -4.43
CA GLN A 479 17.03 23.37 -3.35
C GLN A 479 17.91 24.21 -2.41
N GLU A 480 18.69 25.14 -2.96
CA GLU A 480 19.51 26.06 -2.16
C GLU A 480 18.62 26.94 -1.28
N LYS A 481 17.46 27.36 -1.80
CA LYS A 481 16.47 28.10 -1.02
C LYS A 481 15.89 27.23 0.09
N ILE A 482 15.49 25.99 -0.18
CA ILE A 482 14.98 25.05 0.83
C ILE A 482 16.03 24.82 1.92
N ASP A 483 17.28 24.52 1.54
CA ASP A 483 18.39 24.29 2.48
C ASP A 483 18.62 25.52 3.39
N ALA A 484 18.47 26.74 2.86
CA ALA A 484 18.56 27.98 3.65
C ALA A 484 17.38 28.19 4.60
N LEU A 485 16.15 27.83 4.19
CA LEU A 485 14.96 27.92 5.02
C LEU A 485 14.99 26.91 6.18
N VAL A 486 15.38 25.66 5.91
CA VAL A 486 15.49 24.61 6.94
C VAL A 486 16.44 25.03 8.06
N LYS A 487 17.59 25.64 7.74
CA LYS A 487 18.59 26.12 8.72
C LYS A 487 18.08 27.15 9.72
N LYS A 488 16.95 27.82 9.45
CA LYS A 488 16.36 28.80 10.38
C LYS A 488 15.72 28.16 11.62
N TYR A 489 15.29 26.91 11.49
CA TYR A 489 14.51 26.21 12.51
C TYR A 489 15.31 25.07 13.15
N LYS A 490 14.91 24.61 14.34
CA LYS A 490 15.58 23.50 15.04
C LYS A 490 14.89 22.17 14.72
N LEU A 491 15.68 21.09 14.73
CA LEU A 491 15.21 19.73 14.42
C LEU A 491 14.35 19.70 13.15
N SER A 492 14.73 20.48 12.16
CA SER A 492 13.89 20.77 11.00
C SER A 492 14.35 20.02 9.77
N ARG A 493 13.38 19.71 8.92
CA ARG A 493 13.61 19.13 7.60
C ARG A 493 12.46 19.49 6.69
N ALA A 494 12.75 19.81 5.43
CA ALA A 494 11.73 20.01 4.42
C ALA A 494 12.22 19.48 3.06
N PHE A 495 11.28 19.01 2.25
CA PHE A 495 11.55 18.62 0.87
C PHE A 495 10.30 18.83 0.01
N VAL A 496 10.50 18.82 -1.31
CA VAL A 496 9.45 19.04 -2.29
C VAL A 496 9.52 17.97 -3.37
N ARG A 497 8.37 17.50 -3.86
CA ARG A 497 8.31 16.57 -4.99
C ARG A 497 7.04 16.73 -5.82
N PRO A 498 7.08 16.48 -7.14
CA PRO A 498 5.88 16.46 -7.94
C PRO A 498 4.94 15.33 -7.50
N SER A 499 3.63 15.58 -7.51
CA SER A 499 2.63 14.51 -7.36
C SER A 499 2.66 13.62 -8.60
N GLY A 500 2.41 12.31 -8.43
CA GLY A 500 2.38 11.36 -9.54
C GLY A 500 1.09 11.41 -10.36
N THR A 501 0.01 11.92 -9.76
CA THR A 501 -1.37 11.79 -10.24
C THR A 501 -2.06 13.13 -10.50
N GLU A 502 -1.48 14.24 -10.05
CA GLU A 502 -2.08 15.57 -10.09
C GLU A 502 -1.01 16.61 -10.46
N ASP A 503 -1.40 17.71 -11.12
CA ASP A 503 -0.51 18.86 -11.43
C ASP A 503 -0.28 19.75 -10.20
N VAL A 504 0.24 19.11 -9.16
CA VAL A 504 0.60 19.74 -7.89
C VAL A 504 1.98 19.26 -7.44
N VAL A 505 2.64 20.09 -6.66
CA VAL A 505 3.87 19.77 -5.93
C VAL A 505 3.50 19.58 -4.47
N ARG A 506 4.00 18.51 -3.86
CA ARG A 506 3.84 18.22 -2.43
C ARG A 506 5.03 18.79 -1.68
N ILE A 507 4.74 19.46 -0.56
CA ILE A 507 5.72 20.07 0.32
C ILE A 507 5.55 19.45 1.68
N TYR A 508 6.60 18.80 2.16
CA TYR A 508 6.65 18.28 3.51
C TYR A 508 7.61 19.13 4.33
N ALA A 509 7.22 19.47 5.56
CA ALA A 509 8.11 20.06 6.54
C ALA A 509 7.85 19.47 7.94
N GLU A 510 8.91 19.33 8.72
CA GLU A 510 8.89 18.99 10.15
C GLU A 510 9.84 19.93 10.90
N ALA A 511 9.57 20.18 12.18
CA ALA A 511 10.40 21.01 13.05
C ALA A 511 10.17 20.65 14.54
N ASP A 512 10.88 21.33 15.44
CA ASP A 512 10.75 21.15 16.90
C ASP A 512 9.41 21.59 17.50
N THR A 513 8.69 22.53 16.86
CA THR A 513 7.38 23.04 17.28
C THR A 513 6.40 23.10 16.12
N GLN A 514 5.09 23.10 16.41
CA GLN A 514 4.05 23.17 15.38
C GLN A 514 4.13 24.50 14.62
N GLU A 515 4.36 25.60 15.34
CA GLU A 515 4.52 26.93 14.76
C GLU A 515 5.69 26.98 13.77
N ASN A 516 6.83 26.37 14.12
CA ASN A 516 8.00 26.30 13.23
C ASN A 516 7.76 25.40 12.02
N ALA A 517 7.07 24.26 12.20
CA ALA A 517 6.77 23.34 11.11
C ALA A 517 5.80 23.99 10.10
N ASP A 518 4.77 24.67 10.57
CA ASP A 518 3.82 25.41 9.73
C ASP A 518 4.49 26.58 9.01
N ALA A 519 5.32 27.37 9.71
CA ALA A 519 6.08 28.46 9.11
C ALA A 519 7.05 27.94 8.03
N LEU A 520 7.80 26.88 8.30
CA LEU A 520 8.71 26.27 7.33
C LEU A 520 7.96 25.72 6.11
N ALA A 521 6.83 25.02 6.31
CA ALA A 521 6.01 24.51 5.22
C ALA A 521 5.49 25.65 4.33
N HIS A 522 5.05 26.75 4.94
CA HIS A 522 4.57 27.93 4.23
C HIS A 522 5.69 28.63 3.45
N GLU A 523 6.84 28.89 4.07
CA GLU A 523 8.00 29.52 3.41
C GLU A 523 8.50 28.69 2.21
N VAL A 524 8.55 27.35 2.35
CA VAL A 524 8.92 26.45 1.25
C VAL A 524 7.85 26.44 0.16
N SER A 525 6.57 26.48 0.52
CA SER A 525 5.46 26.56 -0.44
C SER A 525 5.53 27.83 -1.29
N LEU A 526 5.87 28.98 -0.69
CA LEU A 526 6.11 30.22 -1.42
C LEU A 526 7.32 30.11 -2.37
N ALA A 527 8.41 29.47 -1.92
CA ALA A 527 9.58 29.24 -2.79
C ALA A 527 9.22 28.39 -4.02
N VAL A 528 8.43 27.31 -3.83
CA VAL A 528 7.91 26.50 -4.93
C VAL A 528 7.01 27.32 -5.84
N PHE A 529 6.07 28.09 -5.29
CA PHE A 529 5.15 28.92 -6.07
C PHE A 529 5.90 29.92 -6.97
N HIS A 530 6.94 30.58 -6.44
CA HIS A 530 7.70 31.57 -7.21
C HIS A 530 8.70 30.96 -8.19
N LEU A 531 9.37 29.86 -7.83
CA LEU A 531 10.46 29.30 -8.65
C LEU A 531 9.98 28.23 -9.64
N ALA A 532 8.90 27.50 -9.33
CA ALA A 532 8.40 26.38 -10.13
C ALA A 532 7.10 26.69 -10.89
N GLY A 533 6.76 27.97 -11.07
CA GLY A 533 5.61 28.39 -11.88
C GLY A 533 4.26 28.07 -11.22
N GLY A 534 4.09 28.49 -9.98
CA GLY A 534 2.85 28.36 -9.23
C GLY A 534 1.65 28.97 -9.95
N LYS A 535 0.49 28.33 -9.81
CA LYS A 535 -0.77 28.74 -10.44
C LYS A 535 -1.82 29.07 -9.37
N GLY A 536 -2.61 30.11 -9.62
CA GLY A 536 -3.68 30.54 -8.73
C GLY A 536 -3.21 31.51 -7.64
N ALA A 537 -3.89 31.50 -6.50
CA ALA A 537 -3.52 32.35 -5.37
C ALA A 537 -2.22 31.82 -4.72
N PRO A 538 -1.33 32.72 -4.25
CA PRO A 538 -0.18 32.32 -3.46
C PRO A 538 -0.63 31.51 -2.22
N PRO A 539 0.16 30.52 -1.78
CA PRO A 539 -0.08 29.83 -0.52
C PRO A 539 -0.29 30.84 0.61
N GLN A 540 -1.33 30.65 1.43
CA GLN A 540 -1.55 31.43 2.64
C GLN A 540 -1.03 30.66 3.87
N PRO A 541 -0.72 31.37 4.97
CA PRO A 541 -0.25 30.74 6.22
C PRO A 541 -1.24 29.71 6.77
#